data_AF-A0A6A3NBK2-F1
#
_entry.id   AF-A0A6A3NBK2-F1
#
_cell.length_a   1.000
_cell.length_b   1.000
_cell.length_c   1.000
_cell.angle_alpha   90.00
_cell.angle_beta   90.00
_cell.angle_gamma   90.00
#
_symmetry.space_group_name_H-M   'P 1'
#
loop_
_entity.id
_entity.type
_entity.pdbx_description
1 polymer ?
#
loop_
_entity_poly.entity_id
_entity_poly.type
_entity_poly.pdbx_seq_one_letter_code
_entity_poly.pdbx_strand_id
1 'polypeptide(L)'
;MWKDKLLTHVNSLDHVYQTKLLEKRQLGAKVLMADFLRINPNKPLSPTTETPEQEALGVMWDVVHWTRGRGDLQNLLNQVLPNFFLSALPDVVSAMSHVRLSGCWKRTLDKGTRRASLYKRGPGLS
;
A
#
# COMPACT_ATOMS: atom_id res chain seq x y z
N MET A 1 -13.63 -2.26 14.21
CA MET A 1 -12.89 -3.27 15.00
C MET A 1 -11.75 -3.93 14.22
N TRP A 2 -11.96 -4.61 13.08
CA TRP A 2 -10.84 -5.24 12.35
C TRP A 2 -9.91 -4.22 11.66
N LYS A 3 -10.47 -3.14 11.11
CA LYS A 3 -9.71 -2.05 10.48
C LYS A 3 -8.75 -1.37 11.45
N ASP A 4 -9.21 -1.14 12.69
CA ASP A 4 -8.42 -0.49 13.75
C ASP A 4 -7.23 -1.37 14.15
N LYS A 5 -7.46 -2.68 14.31
CA LYS A 5 -6.41 -3.67 14.57
C LYS A 5 -5.37 -3.74 13.45
N LEU A 6 -5.82 -3.75 12.18
CA LEU A 6 -4.93 -3.72 11.03
C LEU A 6 -4.08 -2.44 11.01
N LEU A 7 -4.72 -1.28 11.23
CA LEU A 7 -4.02 0.00 11.25
C LEU A 7 -2.99 0.07 12.38
N THR A 8 -3.32 -0.41 13.58
CA THR A 8 -2.37 -0.50 14.70
C THR A 8 -1.18 -1.40 14.37
N HIS A 9 -1.42 -2.56 13.76
CA HIS A 9 -0.34 -3.45 13.37
C HIS A 9 0.56 -2.80 12.32
N VAL A 10 -0.02 -2.17 11.30
CA VAL A 10 0.73 -1.44 10.26
C VAL A 10 1.55 -0.30 10.85
N ASN A 11 0.98 0.50 11.76
CA ASN A 11 1.71 1.57 12.44
C ASN A 11 2.92 1.03 13.24
N SER A 12 2.81 -0.15 13.86
CA SER A 12 3.94 -0.76 14.56
C SER A 12 5.08 -1.16 13.62
N LEU A 13 4.74 -1.69 12.44
CA LEU A 13 5.72 -2.04 11.40
C LEU A 13 6.39 -0.80 10.81
N ASP A 14 5.63 0.25 10.57
CA ASP A 14 6.15 1.53 10.09
C ASP A 14 7.10 2.17 11.10
N HIS A 15 6.78 2.11 12.39
CA HIS A 15 7.67 2.61 13.45
C HIS A 15 9.01 1.85 13.47
N VAL A 16 8.98 0.51 13.42
CA VAL A 16 10.20 -0.32 13.35
C VAL A 16 11.03 0.03 12.12
N TYR A 17 10.38 0.28 10.99
CA TYR A 17 11.07 0.66 9.77
C TYR A 17 11.75 2.02 9.88
N GLN A 18 11.05 3.03 10.40
CA GLN A 18 11.63 4.37 10.60
C GLN A 18 12.83 4.34 11.55
N THR A 19 12.74 3.59 12.65
CA THR A 19 13.88 3.43 13.57
C THR A 19 15.10 2.84 12.87
N LYS A 20 14.91 1.83 12.01
CA LYS A 20 16.00 1.24 11.21
C LYS A 20 16.60 2.21 10.19
N LEU A 21 15.80 3.13 9.64
CA LEU A 21 16.32 4.17 8.74
C LEU A 21 17.20 5.16 9.52
N LEU A 22 16.79 5.55 10.72
CA LEU A 22 17.56 6.43 11.60
C LEU A 22 18.90 5.79 12.00
N GLU A 23 18.88 4.51 12.41
CA GLU A 23 20.10 3.75 12.73
C GLU A 23 21.09 3.72 11.55
N LYS A 24 20.57 3.60 10.32
CA LYS A 24 21.37 3.56 9.10
C LYS A 24 21.75 4.95 8.57
N ARG A 25 21.37 6.03 9.25
CA ARG A 25 21.51 7.42 8.79
C ARG A 25 20.95 7.65 7.38
N GLN A 26 19.90 6.92 7.03
CA GLN A 26 19.19 7.07 5.76
C GLN A 26 18.13 8.16 5.87
N LEU A 27 17.74 8.73 4.73
CA LEU A 27 16.63 9.67 4.68
C LEU A 27 15.35 8.98 5.15
N GLY A 28 14.58 9.70 5.95
CA GLY A 28 13.29 9.20 6.44
C GLY A 28 12.33 8.97 5.28
N ALA A 29 11.59 7.87 5.33
CA ALA A 29 10.56 7.58 4.35
C ALA A 29 9.42 8.60 4.44
N LYS A 30 9.17 9.34 3.36
CA LYS A 30 8.02 10.26 3.24
C LYS A 30 6.68 9.54 3.13
N VAL A 31 6.70 8.30 2.64
CA VAL A 31 5.51 7.46 2.47
C VAL A 31 5.74 6.13 3.17
N LEU A 32 4.79 5.76 4.02
CA LEU A 32 4.76 4.55 4.82
C LEU A 32 3.58 3.65 4.44
N MET A 33 3.54 2.44 5.00
CA MET A 33 2.44 1.49 4.75
C MET A 33 1.08 2.05 5.21
N ALA A 34 1.06 2.75 6.36
CA ALA A 34 -0.15 3.35 6.90
C ALA A 34 -0.76 4.41 5.97
N ASP A 35 0.06 5.12 5.19
CA ASP A 35 -0.41 6.16 4.28
C ASP A 35 -1.26 5.59 3.15
N PHE A 36 -0.92 4.39 2.66
CA PHE A 36 -1.74 3.67 1.68
C PHE A 36 -3.11 3.25 2.22
N LEU A 37 -3.25 3.03 3.53
CA LEU A 37 -4.53 2.73 4.15
C LEU A 37 -5.38 3.98 4.40
N ARG A 38 -4.76 5.16 4.50
CA ARG A 38 -5.43 6.43 4.85
C ARG A 38 -5.79 7.27 3.64
N ILE A 39 -4.83 7.53 2.76
CA ILE A 39 -4.93 8.57 1.73
C ILE A 39 -4.60 8.08 0.31
N ASN A 40 -4.10 6.84 0.15
CA ASN A 40 -3.64 6.28 -1.12
C ASN A 40 -2.66 7.22 -1.86
N PRO A 41 -1.41 7.34 -1.36
CA PRO A 41 -0.46 8.34 -1.81
C PRO A 41 -0.08 8.13 -3.29
N ASN A 42 0.00 9.23 -4.03
CA ASN A 42 0.43 9.22 -5.42
C ASN A 42 1.83 8.64 -5.56
N LYS A 43 2.07 7.95 -6.68
CA LYS A 43 3.41 7.46 -7.00
C LYS A 43 4.33 8.65 -7.31
N PRO A 44 5.48 8.78 -6.64
CA PRO A 44 6.46 9.80 -6.98
C PRO A 44 6.99 9.60 -8.40
N LEU A 45 7.31 10.72 -9.07
CA LEU A 45 7.91 10.72 -10.40
C LEU A 45 9.36 10.21 -10.31
N SER A 46 9.81 9.48 -11.33
CA SER A 46 11.21 9.07 -11.41
C SER A 46 12.11 10.30 -11.67
N PRO A 47 13.35 10.30 -11.16
CA PRO A 47 14.30 11.36 -11.50
C PRO A 47 14.48 11.44 -13.01
N THR A 48 14.47 12.66 -13.56
CA THR A 48 14.78 12.91 -14.98
C THR A 48 16.21 13.43 -15.09
N THR A 49 16.85 13.29 -16.27
CA THR A 49 18.25 13.65 -16.52
C THR A 49 18.61 15.11 -16.19
N GLU A 50 17.62 15.98 -16.02
CA GLU A 50 17.78 17.41 -15.70
C GLU A 50 17.72 17.71 -14.19
N THR A 51 17.49 16.70 -13.35
CA THR A 51 17.33 16.88 -11.89
C THR A 51 18.72 16.99 -11.24
N PRO A 52 18.99 18.02 -10.41
CA PRO A 52 20.28 18.13 -9.73
C PRO A 52 20.53 16.92 -8.83
N GLU A 53 21.79 16.45 -8.75
CA GLU A 53 22.14 15.13 -8.18
C GLU A 53 21.59 14.91 -6.76
N GLN A 54 21.63 15.92 -5.89
CA GLN A 54 21.09 15.84 -4.53
C GLN A 54 19.58 15.67 -4.50
N GLU A 55 18.86 16.34 -5.40
CA GLU A 55 17.41 16.23 -5.53
C GLU A 55 17.03 14.90 -6.20
N ALA A 56 17.82 14.44 -7.17
CA ALA A 56 17.67 13.12 -7.79
C ALA A 56 17.80 11.97 -6.77
N LEU A 57 18.76 12.09 -5.83
CA LEU A 57 18.91 11.13 -4.73
C LEU A 57 17.68 11.14 -3.81
N GLY A 58 17.15 12.31 -3.46
CA GLY A 58 15.94 12.43 -2.65
C GLY A 58 14.73 11.78 -3.33
N VAL A 59 14.51 12.08 -4.61
CA VAL A 59 13.42 11.52 -5.42
C VAL A 59 13.58 10.00 -5.59
N MET A 60 14.81 9.51 -5.77
CA MET A 60 15.09 8.07 -5.82
C MET A 60 14.69 7.38 -4.52
N TRP A 61 15.04 7.93 -3.36
CA TRP A 61 14.62 7.39 -2.07
C TRP A 61 13.10 7.40 -1.92
N ASP A 62 12.43 8.48 -2.32
CA ASP A 62 10.96 8.56 -2.30
C ASP A 62 10.32 7.43 -3.13
N VAL A 63 10.86 7.15 -4.33
CA VAL A 63 10.40 6.04 -5.18
C VAL A 63 10.63 4.68 -4.53
N VAL A 64 11.80 4.47 -3.90
CA VAL A 64 12.13 3.22 -3.19
C VAL A 64 11.20 3.01 -2.00
N HIS A 65 11.02 4.02 -1.16
CA HIS A 65 10.16 3.94 0.03
C HIS A 65 8.69 3.74 -0.35
N TRP A 66 8.20 4.44 -1.39
CA TRP A 66 6.85 4.24 -1.91
C TRP A 66 6.63 2.82 -2.42
N THR A 67 7.58 2.30 -3.21
CA THR A 67 7.49 0.94 -3.79
C THR A 67 7.51 -0.12 -2.70
N ARG A 68 8.39 0.05 -1.71
CA ARG A 68 8.48 -0.82 -0.53
C ARG A 68 7.20 -0.81 0.29
N GLY A 69 6.69 0.38 0.66
CA GLY A 69 5.47 0.51 1.45
C GLY A 69 4.26 -0.15 0.78
N ARG A 70 4.12 0.04 -0.54
CA ARG A 70 3.07 -0.60 -1.33
C ARG A 70 3.22 -2.12 -1.38
N GLY A 71 4.42 -2.61 -1.65
CA GLY A 71 4.73 -4.04 -1.74
C GLY A 71 4.54 -4.76 -0.41
N ASP A 72 5.07 -4.20 0.67
CA ASP A 72 4.97 -4.75 2.02
C ASP A 72 3.52 -4.76 2.51
N LEU A 73 2.75 -3.71 2.23
CA LEU A 73 1.32 -3.71 2.53
C LEU A 73 0.58 -4.78 1.73
N GLN A 74 0.87 -4.94 0.45
CA GLN A 74 0.26 -5.99 -0.36
C GLN A 74 0.60 -7.39 0.18
N ASN A 75 1.85 -7.62 0.55
CA ASN A 75 2.29 -8.88 1.14
C ASN A 75 1.61 -9.13 2.50
N LEU A 76 1.57 -8.12 3.37
CA LEU A 76 0.88 -8.18 4.65
C LEU A 76 -0.59 -8.54 4.45
N LEU A 77 -1.29 -7.82 3.57
CA LEU A 77 -2.69 -8.10 3.27
C LEU A 77 -2.88 -9.53 2.75
N ASN A 78 -2.00 -10.05 1.91
CA ASN A 78 -2.10 -11.44 1.43
C ASN A 78 -1.96 -12.48 2.55
N GLN A 79 -1.12 -12.21 3.56
CA GLN A 79 -0.93 -13.10 4.70
C GLN A 79 -2.03 -12.94 5.77
N VAL A 80 -2.46 -11.71 5.99
CA VAL A 80 -3.30 -11.31 7.12
C VAL A 80 -4.78 -11.36 6.77
N LEU A 81 -5.18 -11.06 5.52
CA LEU A 81 -6.59 -11.06 5.12
C LEU A 81 -7.28 -12.41 5.32
N PRO A 82 -6.71 -13.57 4.97
CA PRO A 82 -7.36 -14.85 5.24
C PRO A 82 -7.65 -15.00 6.74
N ASN A 83 -6.67 -14.71 7.60
CA ASN A 83 -6.78 -14.91 9.04
C ASN A 83 -7.70 -13.87 9.72
N PHE A 84 -7.64 -12.60 9.30
CA PHE A 84 -8.50 -11.54 9.83
C PHE A 84 -9.95 -11.66 9.35
N PHE A 85 -10.17 -12.11 8.12
CA PHE A 85 -11.52 -12.34 7.61
C PHE A 85 -12.16 -13.55 8.30
N LEU A 86 -11.39 -14.62 8.52
CA LEU A 86 -11.85 -15.81 9.25
C LEU A 86 -12.14 -15.52 10.73
N SER A 87 -11.29 -14.75 11.42
CA SER A 87 -11.52 -14.37 12.83
C SER A 87 -12.63 -13.35 13.06
N ALA A 88 -13.16 -12.72 11.99
CA ALA A 88 -14.32 -11.85 12.05
C ALA A 88 -15.62 -12.55 11.59
N LEU A 89 -15.53 -13.78 11.10
CA LEU A 89 -16.68 -14.60 10.75
C LEU A 89 -17.22 -15.31 12.01
N PRO A 90 -18.54 -15.57 12.09
CA PRO A 90 -19.08 -16.46 13.13
C PRO A 90 -18.36 -17.81 13.09
N ASP A 91 -18.09 -18.42 14.25
CA ASP A 91 -17.25 -19.63 14.37
C ASP A 91 -17.65 -20.76 13.40
N VAL A 92 -18.95 -20.86 13.07
CA VAL A 92 -19.53 -21.82 12.11
C VAL A 92 -18.97 -21.66 10.68
N VAL A 93 -18.64 -20.44 10.25
CA VAL A 93 -18.14 -20.15 8.89
C VAL A 93 -16.60 -20.17 8.84
N SER A 94 -15.93 -19.91 9.97
CA SER A 94 -14.46 -20.07 10.07
C SER A 94 -14.01 -21.53 9.85
N ALA A 95 -14.91 -22.49 10.06
CA ALA A 95 -14.67 -23.92 9.80
C ALA A 95 -14.85 -24.33 8.32
N MET A 96 -15.42 -23.46 7.47
CA MET A 96 -15.56 -23.71 6.03
C MET A 96 -14.36 -23.15 5.24
N SER A 97 -13.80 -23.97 4.36
CA SER A 97 -12.42 -23.93 3.87
C SER A 97 -11.92 -22.64 3.16
N HIS A 98 -10.61 -22.41 3.35
CA HIS A 98 -9.75 -21.29 2.93
C HIS A 98 -9.82 -20.82 1.45
N VAL A 99 -10.48 -21.52 0.53
CA VAL A 99 -10.22 -21.38 -0.92
C VAL A 99 -11.13 -20.36 -1.63
N ARG A 100 -12.33 -20.05 -1.11
CA ARG A 100 -13.31 -19.19 -1.84
C ARG A 100 -13.13 -17.67 -1.64
N LEU A 101 -12.49 -17.24 -0.57
CA LEU A 101 -12.47 -15.81 -0.17
C LEU A 101 -11.37 -14.99 -0.86
N SER A 102 -10.23 -15.62 -1.19
CA SER A 102 -9.10 -14.95 -1.85
C SER A 102 -9.46 -14.41 -3.25
N GLY A 103 -10.35 -15.08 -3.98
CA GLY A 103 -10.80 -14.69 -5.32
C GLY A 103 -11.77 -13.49 -5.38
N CYS A 104 -12.37 -13.10 -4.25
CA CYS A 104 -13.30 -11.97 -4.19
C CYS A 104 -12.54 -10.63 -4.05
N TRP A 105 -11.48 -10.61 -3.23
CA TRP A 105 -10.67 -9.42 -2.97
C TRP A 105 -9.72 -9.03 -4.10
N LYS A 106 -9.15 -10.01 -4.82
CA LYS A 106 -8.33 -9.71 -6.00
C LYS A 106 -9.12 -8.92 -7.06
N ARG A 107 -10.44 -9.13 -7.14
CA ARG A 107 -11.34 -8.38 -8.02
C ARG A 107 -11.69 -6.97 -7.52
N THR A 108 -11.64 -6.67 -6.22
CA THR A 108 -11.96 -5.32 -5.71
C THR A 108 -10.77 -4.37 -5.80
N LEU A 109 -9.56 -4.87 -5.55
CA LEU A 109 -8.33 -4.10 -5.75
C LEU A 109 -8.06 -3.81 -7.23
N ASP A 110 -8.31 -4.78 -8.13
CA ASP A 110 -8.11 -4.61 -9.57
C ASP A 110 -9.16 -3.67 -10.22
N LYS A 111 -10.37 -3.61 -9.64
CA LYS A 111 -11.41 -2.65 -10.05
C LYS A 111 -11.07 -1.19 -9.69
N GLY A 112 -10.20 -0.96 -8.70
CA GLY A 112 -9.64 0.37 -8.41
C GLY A 112 -8.76 0.89 -9.54
N THR A 113 -8.02 -0.01 -10.21
CA THR A 113 -7.14 0.32 -11.34
C THR A 113 -7.92 0.59 -12.64
N ARG A 114 -9.05 -0.11 -12.88
CA ARG A 114 -9.88 0.11 -14.09
C ARG A 114 -10.78 1.34 -14.04
N ARG A 115 -11.04 1.93 -12.87
CA ARG A 115 -11.80 3.19 -12.78
C ARG A 115 -10.96 4.43 -13.09
N ALA A 116 -9.62 4.34 -13.01
CA ALA A 116 -8.73 5.44 -13.36
C ALA A 116 -8.53 5.62 -14.88
N SER A 117 -8.87 4.62 -15.71
CA SER A 117 -8.71 4.73 -17.18
C SER A 117 -9.97 5.22 -17.91
N LEU A 118 -11.03 5.58 -17.21
CA LEU A 118 -12.32 5.97 -17.82
C LEU A 118 -12.68 7.46 -17.69
N TYR A 119 -11.78 8.28 -17.12
CA TYR A 119 -11.95 9.75 -17.04
C TYR A 119 -10.88 10.54 -17.81
N LYS A 120 -10.46 10.05 -18.99
CA LYS A 120 -9.83 10.88 -20.03
C LYS A 120 -10.58 10.76 -21.34
N ARG A 121 -11.75 11.37 -21.42
CA ARG A 121 -12.27 11.94 -22.67
C ARG A 121 -13.24 13.08 -22.32
N GLY A 122 -12.66 14.26 -22.12
CA GLY A 122 -13.41 15.52 -22.10
C GLY A 122 -13.84 15.91 -23.53
N PRO A 123 -14.81 16.82 -23.67
CA PRO A 123 -15.55 17.08 -24.90
C PRO A 123 -14.88 18.14 -25.80
N GLY A 124 -15.10 18.04 -27.10
CA GLY A 124 -14.72 19.05 -28.12
C GLY A 124 -14.93 18.45 -29.51
N LEU A 125 -16.07 18.73 -30.15
CA LEU A 125 -16.25 19.82 -31.12
C LEU A 125 -15.34 19.65 -32.35
N SER A 126 -15.88 19.03 -33.40
CA SER A 126 -16.11 19.70 -34.68
C SER A 126 -17.12 18.95 -35.53
#